data_AF-A0A0K2RKJ1-F1
#
_entry.id   AF-A0A0K2RKJ1-F1
#
_cell.length_a   1.000
_cell.length_b   1.000
_cell.length_c   1.000
_cell.angle_alpha   90.00
_cell.angle_beta   90.00
_cell.angle_gamma   90.00
#
_symmetry.space_group_name_H-M   'P 1'
#
loop_
_entity.id
_entity.type
_entity.pdbx_description
1 polymer ?
#
loop_
_entity_poly.entity_id
_entity_poly.type
_entity_poly.pdbx_seq_one_letter_code
_entity_poly.pdbx_strand_id
1 'polypeptide(L)' 'MNRLFTRIYLPENEEALAADPLLNSLDPERRKTLIARRDADGGLTWDLRLQGRNETVFLDFEGASQ' A
#
# COMPACT_ATOMS: atom_id res chain seq x y z
N MET A 1 -7.93 -19.43 -8.90
CA MET A 1 -7.12 -19.13 -7.70
C MET A 1 -7.28 -17.65 -7.45
N ASN A 2 -8.21 -17.24 -6.59
CA ASN A 2 -8.58 -15.83 -6.42
C ASN A 2 -7.80 -15.28 -5.23
N ARG A 3 -6.75 -14.52 -5.49
CA ARG A 3 -5.94 -13.85 -4.47
C ARG A 3 -5.88 -12.37 -4.79
N LEU A 4 -5.94 -11.56 -3.74
CA LEU A 4 -5.74 -10.13 -3.84
C LEU A 4 -4.30 -9.84 -3.41
N PHE A 5 -3.52 -9.27 -4.32
CA PHE A 5 -2.15 -8.87 -4.02
C PHE A 5 -2.11 -7.40 -3.64
N THR A 6 -1.29 -7.03 -2.66
CA THR A 6 -1.07 -5.65 -2.26
C THR A 6 0.34 -5.51 -1.68
N ARG A 7 0.74 -4.28 -1.34
CA ARG A 7 2.01 -3.97 -0.68
C ARG A 7 1.73 -3.18 0.59
N ILE A 8 2.66 -3.25 1.53
CA ILE A 8 2.64 -2.42 2.73
C ILE A 8 3.99 -1.71 2.81
N TYR A 9 3.95 -0.39 2.96
CA TYR A 9 5.12 0.46 3.01
C TYR A 9 5.33 0.99 4.42
N LEU A 10 6.59 1.17 4.80
CA LEU A 10 6.98 1.75 6.07
C LEU A 10 6.98 3.28 5.97
N PRO A 11 6.46 4.01 6.98
CA PRO A 11 6.25 5.46 6.87
C PRO A 11 7.50 6.33 7.04
N GLU A 12 8.64 5.79 7.47
CA GLU A 12 9.75 6.59 8.01
C GLU A 12 10.62 7.25 6.95
N ASN A 13 10.63 6.71 5.73
CA ASN A 13 11.48 7.21 4.66
C ASN A 13 10.64 7.90 3.59
N GLU A 14 10.33 9.18 3.82
CA GLU A 14 9.52 9.99 2.90
C GLU A 14 10.15 10.10 1.51
N GLU A 15 11.48 10.21 1.41
CA GLU A 15 12.19 10.28 0.14
C GLU A 15 12.03 8.98 -0.66
N ALA A 16 12.17 7.82 0.00
CA ALA A 16 11.95 6.53 -0.65
C ALA A 16 10.49 6.34 -1.08
N LEU A 17 9.53 6.78 -0.25
CA LEU A 17 8.11 6.74 -0.62
C LEU A 17 7.82 7.66 -1.81
N ALA A 18 8.47 8.82 -1.89
CA ALA A 18 8.35 9.77 -2.99
C ALA A 18 9.10 9.33 -4.25
N ALA A 19 10.08 8.43 -4.14
CA ALA A 19 10.79 7.87 -5.29
C ALA A 19 10.14 6.59 -5.84
N ASP A 20 9.27 5.92 -5.08
CA ASP A 20 8.63 4.66 -5.50
C ASP A 20 7.69 4.86 -6.71
N PRO A 21 7.93 4.19 -7.86
CA PRO A 21 7.12 4.38 -9.06
C PRO A 21 5.65 3.96 -8.93
N LEU A 22 5.34 2.96 -8.08
CA LEU A 22 3.97 2.54 -7.84
C LEU A 22 3.25 3.58 -6.98
N LEU A 23 3.87 4.07 -5.91
CA LEU A 23 3.26 5.10 -5.07
C LEU A 23 3.05 6.41 -5.82
N ASN A 24 3.92 6.76 -6.76
CA ASN A 24 3.81 7.96 -7.60
C ASN A 24 2.75 7.85 -8.70
N SER A 25 2.34 6.65 -9.10
CA SER A 25 1.29 6.46 -10.11
C SER A 25 -0.12 6.52 -9.52
N LEU A 26 -0.25 6.57 -8.20
CA LEU A 26 -1.51 6.58 -7.48
C LEU A 26 -1.93 7.99 -7.07
N ASP A 27 -3.24 8.24 -7.05
CA ASP A 27 -3.79 9.42 -6.39
C ASP A 27 -3.35 9.47 -4.91
N PRO A 28 -3.08 10.66 -4.35
CA PRO A 28 -2.59 10.78 -2.96
C PRO A 28 -3.45 10.06 -1.92
N GLU A 29 -4.78 10.07 -2.09
CA GLU A 29 -5.70 9.38 -1.19
C GLU A 29 -5.59 7.85 -1.29
N ARG A 30 -5.35 7.31 -2.50
CA ARG A 30 -5.15 5.86 -2.69
C ARG A 30 -3.77 5.43 -2.19
N ARG A 31 -2.74 6.24 -2.42
CA ARG A 31 -1.37 6.01 -1.93
C ARG A 31 -1.34 5.80 -0.42
N LYS A 32 -2.09 6.60 0.34
CA LYS A 32 -2.18 6.50 1.81
C LYS A 32 -2.66 5.13 2.29
N THR A 33 -3.45 4.41 1.50
CA THR A 33 -3.95 3.07 1.87
C THR A 33 -2.86 2.00 1.90
N LEU A 34 -1.67 2.28 1.36
CA LEU A 34 -0.54 1.34 1.31
C LEU A 34 0.54 1.64 2.35
N ILE A 35 0.41 2.73 3.13
CA ILE A 35 1.44 3.18 4.07
C ILE A 35 1.00 2.82 5.49
N ALA A 36 1.83 2.07 6.21
CA ALA A 36 1.61 1.78 7.62
C ALA A 36 1.73 3.04 8.47
N ARG A 37 1.09 3.05 9.63
CA ARG A 37 1.18 4.13 10.62
C ARG A 37 2.07 3.68 11.77
N ARG A 38 3.01 4.52 12.18
CA ARG A 38 3.77 4.35 13.41
C ARG A 38 2.88 4.69 14.61
N ASP A 39 2.77 3.76 15.54
CA ASP A 39 2.09 3.94 16.83
C ASP A 39 3.01 4.59 17.86
N ALA A 40 2.43 5.13 18.93
CA ALA A 40 3.17 5.85 19.96
C ALA A 40 4.18 4.98 20.73
N ASP A 41 3.96 3.67 20.75
CA ASP A 41 4.85 2.66 21.36
C ASP A 41 5.95 2.16 20.40
N GLY A 42 6.03 2.73 19.20
CA GLY A 42 6.98 2.32 18.16
C GLY A 42 6.46 1.18 17.27
N GLY A 43 5.27 0.63 17.55
CA GLY A 43 4.60 -0.36 16.72
C GLY A 43 4.22 0.17 15.34
N LEU A 44 3.90 -0.73 14.42
CA LEU A 44 3.40 -0.38 13.08
C LEU A 44 2.04 -1.03 12.88
N THR A 45 1.02 -0.20 12.64
CA THR A 45 -0.33 -0.64 12.32
C THR A 45 -0.68 -0.30 10.89
N TRP A 46 -1.33 -1.24 10.19
CA TRP A 46 -1.85 -1.03 8.85
C TRP A 46 -3.18 -1.75 8.67
N ASP A 47 -4.19 -1.01 8.19
CA ASP A 47 -5.54 -1.53 7.97
C ASP A 47 -5.68 -2.06 6.54
N LEU A 48 -6.02 -3.35 6.40
CA LEU A 48 -6.47 -3.92 5.13
C LEU A 48 -7.99 -3.74 4.99
N ARG A 49 -8.42 -3.00 3.96
CA ARG A 49 -9.84 -2.74 3.66
C ARG A 49 -10.19 -3.34 2.32
N LEU A 50 -11.00 -4.41 2.34
CA LEU A 50 -11.36 -5.16 1.13
C LEU A 50 -12.34 -4.42 0.21
N GLN A 51 -13.17 -3.53 0.76
CA GLN A 51 -14.15 -2.79 -0.03
C GLN A 51 -14.58 -1.49 0.66
N GLY A 52 -14.91 -0.48 -0.15
CA GLY A 52 -15.66 0.70 0.30
C GLY A 52 -14.78 1.94 0.48
N ARG A 53 -15.13 2.80 1.45
CA ARG A 53 -14.35 4.02 1.70
C ARG A 53 -12.95 3.65 2.18
N ASN A 54 -11.93 4.22 1.52
CA ASN A 54 -10.52 3.94 1.76
C ASN A 54 -10.14 2.48 1.49
N GLU A 55 -10.77 1.85 0.50
CA GLU A 55 -10.40 0.51 0.01
C GLU A 55 -8.90 0.43 -0.33
N THR A 56 -8.25 -0.65 0.12
CA THR A 56 -6.82 -0.87 -0.10
C THR A 56 -6.54 -1.06 -1.58
N VAL A 57 -5.45 -0.45 -2.07
CA VAL A 57 -4.99 -0.71 -3.43
C VAL A 57 -4.57 -2.16 -3.59
N PHE A 58 -5.24 -2.88 -4.48
CA PHE A 58 -4.84 -4.21 -4.92
C PHE A 58 -4.16 -4.14 -6.29
N LEU A 59 -3.18 -5.03 -6.48
CA LEU A 59 -2.33 -5.10 -7.66
C LEU A 59 -2.71 -6.33 -8.48
N ASP A 60 -2.72 -6.14 -9.79
CA ASP A 60 -2.70 -7.24 -10.73
C ASP A 60 -1.26 -7.44 -11.23
N PHE A 61 -0.88 -8.70 -11.44
CA PHE A 61 0.38 -9.05 -12.07
C PHE A 61 0.05 -9.80 -13.36
N GLU A 62 0.16 -9.14 -14.50
CA GLU A 62 0.27 -9.82 -15.80
C GLU A 62 1.64 -10.52 -15.87
N GLY A 63 1.81 -11.62 -15.14
CA GLY A 63 3.13 -12.20 -14.90
C GLY A 63 3.17 -13.42 -14.00
N ALA A 64 2.20 -14.32 -14.11
CA ALA A 64 2.37 -15.71 -13.68
C ALA A 64 1.89 -16.71 -14.75
N SER A 65 1.99 -16.29 -16.03
CA SER A 65 2.02 -17.22 -17.16
C SER A 65 3.46 -17.67 -17.35
N GLN A 66 3.87 -18.65 -16.54
CA GLN A 66 5.00 -19.54 -16.82
C GLN A 66 4.47 -20.95 -16.60
#